data_AF-A0A821CV68-F1
#
_entry.id   AF-A0A821CV68-F1
#
_cell.length_a   1.000
_cell.length_b   1.000
_cell.length_c   1.000
_cell.angle_alpha   90.00
_cell.angle_beta   90.00
_cell.angle_gamma   90.00
#
_symmetry.space_group_name_H-M   'P 1'
#
loop_
_entity.id
_entity.type
_entity.pdbx_description
1 polymer ?
#
loop_
_entity_poly.entity_id
_entity_poly.type
_entity_poly.pdbx_seq_one_letter_code
_entity_poly.pdbx_strand_id
1 'polypeptide(L)'
;CAQKLQIPLHMMFTMPWSPTVQFPHPFVKVDYDLGSPEKINMLSYSVVEMLTWSGMNDLINEFRKDILGLSALHMRQAVRL
;
A
#
# COMPACT_ATOMS: atom_id res chain seq x y z
N CYS A 1 -3.79 9.96 -11.48
CA CYS A 1 -3.70 11.21 -12.25
C CYS A 1 -2.29 11.80 -12.30
N ALA A 2 -1.63 12.06 -11.16
CA ALA A 2 -0.28 12.65 -11.13
C ALA A 2 0.75 11.90 -12.02
N GLN A 3 0.73 10.56 -12.00
CA GLN A 3 1.56 9.74 -12.91
C GLN A 3 1.33 10.06 -14.40
N LYS A 4 0.08 10.30 -14.84
CA LYS A 4 -0.21 10.63 -16.24
C LYS A 4 0.28 12.03 -16.60
N LEU A 5 0.15 12.97 -15.66
CA LEU A 5 0.53 14.37 -15.82
C LEU A 5 2.03 14.63 -15.61
N GLN A 6 2.79 13.63 -15.14
CA GLN A 6 4.23 13.75 -14.85
C GLN A 6 4.55 14.86 -13.84
N ILE A 7 3.69 15.01 -12.83
CA ILE A 7 3.88 15.96 -11.73
C ILE A 7 4.13 15.23 -10.40
N PRO A 8 4.84 15.85 -9.43
CA PRO A 8 5.05 15.26 -8.11
C PRO A 8 3.73 15.00 -7.37
N LEU A 9 3.66 13.86 -6.69
CA LEU A 9 2.58 13.52 -5.76
C LEU A 9 3.17 13.44 -4.36
N HIS A 10 2.62 14.22 -3.43
CA HIS A 10 2.95 14.13 -2.01
C HIS A 10 1.73 13.59 -1.26
N MET A 11 1.91 12.53 -0.49
CA MET A 11 0.87 11.93 0.34
C MET A 11 1.16 12.26 1.80
N MET A 12 0.14 12.71 2.53
CA MET A 12 0.23 13.00 3.97
C MET A 12 -0.98 12.42 4.68
N PHE A 13 -0.74 11.89 5.87
CA PHE A 13 -1.81 11.34 6.69
C PHE A 13 -1.51 11.49 8.17
N THR A 14 -2.55 11.55 9.01
CA THR A 14 -2.43 11.73 10.46
C THR A 14 -2.10 10.44 11.20
N MET A 15 -1.98 9.34 10.47
CA MET A 15 -1.60 8.02 10.98
C MET A 15 -0.46 7.46 10.13
N PRO A 16 0.40 6.60 10.71
CA PRO A 16 1.52 6.02 9.97
C PRO A 16 1.04 4.98 8.96
N TRP A 17 1.28 5.26 7.68
CA TRP A 17 0.97 4.35 6.56
C TRP A 17 2.21 3.78 5.88
N SER A 18 3.38 4.32 6.19
CA SER A 18 4.65 3.86 5.62
C SER A 18 5.23 2.73 6.47
N PRO A 19 5.66 1.60 5.86
CA PRO A 19 6.28 0.50 6.58
C PRO A 19 7.43 0.92 7.48
N THR A 20 7.40 0.47 8.74
CA THR A 20 8.45 0.71 9.73
C THR A 20 8.61 -0.48 10.67
N VAL A 21 9.79 -0.61 11.26
CA VAL A 21 10.11 -1.64 12.26
C VAL A 21 9.73 -1.22 13.68
N GLN A 22 9.40 0.06 13.90
CA GLN A 22 9.26 0.63 15.26
C GLN A 22 7.93 0.31 15.93
N PHE A 23 6.84 0.23 15.16
CA PHE A 23 5.50 -0.04 15.67
C PHE A 23 4.63 -0.64 14.54
N PRO A 24 3.58 -1.40 14.87
CA PRO A 24 2.73 -2.05 13.88
C PRO A 24 1.79 -1.06 13.22
N HIS A 25 1.21 -1.45 12.09
CA HIS A 25 0.19 -0.68 11.41
C HIS A 25 -1.04 -0.48 12.33
N PRO A 26 -1.64 0.72 12.42
CA PRO A 26 -2.72 1.03 13.36
C PRO A 26 -3.97 0.14 13.27
N PHE A 27 -4.22 -0.44 12.10
CA PHE A 27 -5.36 -1.34 11.83
C PHE A 27 -5.07 -2.83 12.02
N VAL A 28 -3.87 -3.21 12.45
CA VAL A 28 -3.51 -4.60 12.66
C VAL A 28 -3.19 -4.82 14.14
N LYS A 29 -3.96 -5.71 14.76
CA LYS A 29 -3.59 -6.25 16.07
C LYS A 29 -2.54 -7.34 15.84
N VAL A 30 -1.34 -7.14 16.39
CA VAL A 30 -0.22 -8.07 16.26
C VAL A 30 -0.04 -8.92 17.51
N ASP A 31 0.46 -10.13 17.30
CA ASP A 31 0.93 -11.03 18.35
C ASP A 31 2.44 -11.22 18.16
N TYR A 32 3.23 -10.73 19.12
CA TYR A 32 4.68 -10.73 19.04
C TYR A 32 5.32 -12.09 19.35
N ASP A 33 4.56 -13.05 19.87
CA ASP A 33 5.08 -14.39 20.15
C ASP A 33 5.37 -15.19 18.86
N LEU A 34 4.89 -14.69 17.71
CA LEU A 34 5.04 -15.32 16.39
C LEU A 34 6.39 -15.06 15.71
N GLY A 35 7.26 -14.21 16.25
CA GLY A 35 8.51 -13.84 15.59
C GLY A 35 9.17 -12.57 16.12
N SER A 36 10.16 -12.05 15.40
CA SER A 36 10.85 -10.82 15.82
C SER A 36 9.90 -9.61 15.71
N PRO A 37 9.88 -8.70 16.70
CA PRO A 37 9.00 -7.53 16.67
C PRO A 37 9.15 -6.67 15.42
N GLU A 38 10.36 -6.50 14.91
CA GLU A 38 10.65 -5.72 13.71
C GLU A 38 10.01 -6.34 12.46
N LYS A 39 10.09 -7.67 12.33
CA LYS A 39 9.49 -8.39 11.21
C LYS A 39 7.97 -8.36 11.28
N ILE A 40 7.42 -8.51 12.48
CA ILE A 40 5.97 -8.44 12.73
C ILE A 40 5.43 -7.04 12.41
N ASN A 41 6.15 -6.00 12.82
CA ASN A 41 5.82 -4.62 12.51
C ASN A 41 5.82 -4.41 10.99
N MET A 42 6.89 -4.78 10.27
CA MET A 42 6.93 -4.66 8.81
C MET A 42 5.80 -5.45 8.12
N LEU A 43 5.54 -6.68 8.58
CA LEU A 43 4.49 -7.53 8.02
C LEU A 43 3.10 -6.92 8.19
N SER A 44 2.84 -6.25 9.32
CA SER A 44 1.54 -5.60 9.57
C SER A 44 1.19 -4.54 8.51
N TYR A 45 2.18 -3.79 8.00
CA TYR A 45 1.97 -2.85 6.90
C TYR A 45 1.72 -3.59 5.59
N SER A 46 2.52 -4.62 5.28
CA SER A 46 2.35 -5.39 4.04
C SER A 46 0.97 -6.06 3.94
N VAL A 47 0.43 -6.55 5.06
CA VAL A 47 -0.93 -7.13 5.10
C VAL A 47 -1.97 -6.07 4.73
N VAL A 48 -1.87 -4.87 5.29
CA VAL A 48 -2.81 -3.78 5.00
C VAL A 48 -2.70 -3.35 3.55
N GLU A 49 -1.49 -3.13 3.03
CA GLU A 49 -1.28 -2.80 1.61
C GLU A 49 -1.87 -3.87 0.69
N MET A 50 -1.70 -5.16 1.05
CA MET A 50 -2.26 -6.27 0.29
C MET A 50 -3.79 -6.26 0.27
N LEU A 51 -4.42 -6.08 1.43
CA LEU A 51 -5.88 -6.03 1.56
C LEU A 51 -6.46 -4.81 0.84
N THR A 52 -5.85 -3.64 1.04
CA THR A 52 -6.24 -2.39 0.39
C THR A 52 -6.18 -2.53 -1.13
N TRP A 53 -5.08 -3.05 -1.68
CA TRP A 53 -4.99 -3.27 -3.12
C TRP A 53 -5.99 -4.33 -3.62
N SER A 54 -6.13 -5.45 -2.92
CA SER A 54 -7.07 -6.52 -3.31
C SER A 54 -8.50 -5.98 -3.46
N GLY A 55 -8.94 -5.10 -2.57
CA GLY A 55 -10.28 -4.51 -2.60
C GLY A 55 -10.50 -3.39 -3.63
N MET A 56 -9.45 -2.89 -4.30
CA MET A 56 -9.54 -1.74 -5.23
C MET A 56 -8.88 -1.98 -6.59
N ASN A 57 -8.19 -3.10 -6.76
CA ASN A 57 -7.32 -3.40 -7.92
C ASN A 57 -8.07 -3.31 -9.25
N ASP A 58 -9.28 -3.83 -9.31
CA ASP A 58 -10.16 -3.80 -10.48
C ASP A 58 -10.52 -2.37 -10.88
N LEU A 59 -11.08 -1.60 -9.93
CA LEU A 59 -11.50 -0.21 -10.14
C LEU A 59 -10.32 0.68 -10.54
N ILE A 60 -9.18 0.53 -9.87
CA ILE A 60 -7.97 1.29 -10.18
C ILE A 60 -7.45 0.94 -11.56
N ASN A 61 -7.39 -0.35 -11.93
CA ASN A 61 -6.84 -0.76 -13.21
C ASN A 61 -7.77 -0.44 -14.39
N GLU A 62 -9.09 -0.50 -14.21
CA GLU A 62 -10.07 -0.01 -15.18
C GLU A 62 -9.86 1.49 -15.42
N PHE A 63 -9.83 2.30 -14.36
CA PHE A 63 -9.58 3.73 -14.47
C PHE A 63 -8.23 4.06 -15.12
N ARG A 64 -7.18 3.30 -14.79
CA ARG A 64 -5.86 3.46 -15.39
C ARG A 64 -5.88 3.20 -16.89
N LYS A 65 -6.53 2.14 -17.35
CA LYS A 65 -6.56 1.77 -18.77
C LYS A 65 -7.48 2.68 -19.56
N ASP A 66 -8.72 2.81 -19.12
CA ASP A 66 -9.81 3.33 -19.95
C ASP A 66 -9.86 4.87 -19.91
N ILE A 67 -9.45 5.48 -18.79
CA ILE A 67 -9.47 6.93 -18.61
C ILE A 67 -8.07 7.54 -18.72
N LEU A 68 -7.06 6.94 -18.06
CA LEU A 68 -5.71 7.53 -18.04
C LEU A 68 -4.82 7.04 -19.19
N GLY A 69 -5.17 5.96 -19.88
CA GLY A 69 -4.31 5.33 -20.88
C GLY A 69 -2.95 4.90 -20.32
N LEU A 70 -2.95 4.37 -19.09
CA LEU A 70 -1.79 3.84 -18.39
C LEU A 70 -1.89 2.31 -18.31
N SER A 71 -0.74 1.64 -18.22
CA SER A 71 -0.70 0.19 -18.00
C SER A 71 -1.32 -0.18 -16.65
N ALA A 72 -1.96 -1.35 -16.59
CA ALA A 72 -2.37 -1.94 -15.32
C ALA A 72 -1.17 -2.16 -14.39
N LEU A 73 -1.46 -2.11 -13.10
CA LEU A 73 -0.53 -2.47 -12.05
C LEU A 73 -0.84 -3.87 -11.57
N HIS A 74 0.21 -4.64 -11.32
CA HIS A 74 0.12 -5.89 -10.57
C HIS A 74 0.40 -5.64 -9.10
N MET A 75 -0.04 -6.56 -8.22
CA MET A 75 0.16 -6.54 -6.77
C MET A 75 1.55 -6.03 -6.34
N ARG A 76 2.63 -6.60 -6.90
CA ARG A 76 4.01 -6.24 -6.55
C ARG A 76 4.36 -4.79 -6.91
N GLN A 77 3.78 -4.26 -7.98
CA GLN A 77 3.97 -2.86 -8.37
C GLN A 77 3.16 -1.95 -7.46
N ALA A 78 1.91 -2.31 -7.16
CA ALA A 78 1.05 -1.52 -6.28
C ALA A 78 1.62 -1.38 -4.85
N VAL A 79 2.21 -2.45 -4.31
CA VAL A 79 2.83 -2.48 -2.97
C VAL A 79 4.19 -1.75 -2.93
N ARG A 80 4.68 -1.22 -4.06
CA ARG A 80 5.96 -0.50 -4.15
C ARG A 80 5.83 0.96 -4.63
N LEU A 81 4.62 1.42 -4.90
CA LEU A 81 4.32 2.79 -5.31
C LEU A 81 4.15 3.69 -4.09
#